data_AF-A0A844ZDD5-F1
#
_entry.id   AF-A0A844ZDD5-F1
#
_cell.length_a   1.000
_cell.length_b   1.000
_cell.length_c   1.000
_cell.angle_alpha   90.00
_cell.angle_beta   90.00
_cell.angle_gamma   90.00
#
_symmetry.space_group_name_H-M   'P 1'
#
loop_
_entity.id
_entity.type
_entity.pdbx_description
1 polymer ?
#
loop_
_entity_poly.entity_id
_entity_poly.type
_entity_poly.pdbx_seq_one_letter_code
_entity_poly.pdbx_strand_id
1 'polypeptide(L)'
;MFDTLVHAGLSRSDSELVIFATGEAHKAMELADNAIAQNKIATADFFDRHYQPIHGSNPECFTTALTPWADANWQPVLDAIVASDSRIGSAVFVDENGHLPTHMSLYAKPPSGDVAHDTLYSRKGRIFATPINLKAGQSRAEYMTSVYRRDDENADYIVWRSVYIPINIGGRRWGNLQISYQL
;
A
#
# COMPACT_ATOMS: atom_id res chain seq x y z
N MET A 1 19.28 -3.77 -10.09
CA MET A 1 19.26 -4.73 -11.21
C MET A 1 17.83 -5.07 -11.62
N PHE A 2 16.98 -5.61 -10.73
CA PHE A 2 15.58 -5.92 -11.08
C PHE A 2 14.78 -4.71 -11.57
N ASP A 3 14.77 -3.61 -10.81
CA ASP A 3 14.12 -2.34 -11.19
C ASP A 3 14.51 -1.86 -12.60
N THR A 4 15.81 -1.84 -12.89
CA THR A 4 16.34 -1.49 -14.21
C THR A 4 15.87 -2.42 -15.34
N LEU A 5 15.72 -3.73 -15.07
CA LEU A 5 15.24 -4.69 -16.06
C LEU A 5 13.76 -4.46 -16.42
N VAL A 6 12.93 -4.14 -15.43
CA VAL A 6 11.52 -3.83 -15.66
C VAL A 6 11.37 -2.52 -16.43
N HIS A 7 12.14 -1.49 -16.06
CA HIS A 7 12.22 -0.22 -16.79
C HIS A 7 12.67 -0.39 -18.24
N ALA A 8 13.57 -1.35 -18.52
CA ALA A 8 14.01 -1.66 -19.87
C ALA A 8 12.98 -2.48 -20.69
N GLY A 9 11.83 -2.85 -20.11
CA GLY A 9 10.81 -3.67 -20.78
C GLY A 9 11.25 -5.11 -21.02
N LEU A 10 12.30 -5.57 -20.33
CA LEU A 10 12.88 -6.91 -20.53
C LEU A 10 12.10 -8.02 -19.80
N SER A 11 11.07 -7.65 -19.02
CA SER A 11 10.15 -8.59 -18.39
C SER A 11 8.71 -8.22 -18.68
N ARG A 12 8.12 -8.91 -19.66
CA ARG A 12 6.75 -8.66 -20.10
C ARG A 12 5.74 -8.76 -18.96
N SER A 13 5.82 -9.82 -18.14
CA SER A 13 4.86 -10.06 -17.06
C SER A 13 4.94 -9.01 -15.95
N ASP A 14 6.13 -8.52 -15.62
CA ASP A 14 6.26 -7.43 -14.65
C ASP A 14 5.74 -6.11 -15.26
N SER A 15 6.04 -5.83 -16.53
CA SER A 15 5.55 -4.63 -17.21
C SER A 15 4.03 -4.59 -17.31
N GLU A 16 3.37 -5.72 -17.55
CA GLU A 16 1.90 -5.83 -17.53
C GLU A 16 1.32 -5.43 -16.16
N LEU A 17 1.96 -5.88 -15.07
CA LEU A 17 1.54 -5.51 -13.71
C LEU A 17 1.87 -4.05 -13.35
N VAL A 18 2.93 -3.46 -13.91
CA VAL A 18 3.21 -2.02 -13.78
C VAL A 18 2.10 -1.20 -14.44
N ILE A 19 1.69 -1.56 -15.66
CA ILE A 19 0.60 -0.87 -16.38
C ILE A 19 -0.69 -0.97 -15.60
N PHE A 20 -1.03 -2.17 -15.12
CA PHE A 20 -2.20 -2.40 -14.28
C PHE A 20 -2.16 -1.55 -13.00
N ALA A 21 -1.07 -1.62 -12.23
CA ALA A 21 -0.90 -0.87 -10.99
C ALA A 21 -1.01 0.66 -11.22
N THR A 22 -0.49 1.14 -12.35
CA THR A 22 -0.59 2.56 -12.73
C THR A 22 -2.04 2.97 -12.94
N GLY A 23 -2.83 2.15 -13.64
CA GLY A 23 -4.27 2.39 -13.83
C GLY A 23 -5.03 2.43 -12.50
N GLU A 24 -4.73 1.52 -11.58
CA GLU A 24 -5.38 1.46 -10.26
C GLU A 24 -4.98 2.64 -9.36
N ALA A 25 -3.71 3.06 -9.40
CA ALA A 25 -3.27 4.27 -8.72
C ALA A 25 -3.98 5.53 -9.23
N HIS A 26 -4.17 5.65 -10.55
CA HIS A 26 -4.91 6.77 -11.15
C HIS A 26 -6.37 6.80 -10.67
N LYS A 27 -7.08 5.67 -10.68
CA LYS A 27 -8.45 5.58 -10.15
C LYS A 27 -8.53 6.00 -8.67
N ALA A 28 -7.55 5.59 -7.87
CA ALA A 28 -7.50 5.94 -6.45
C ALA A 28 -7.23 7.44 -6.21
N MET A 29 -6.38 8.05 -7.05
CA MET A 29 -6.14 9.50 -7.03
C MET A 29 -7.39 10.27 -7.47
N GLU A 30 -8.06 9.85 -8.55
CA GLU A 30 -9.33 10.45 -8.99
C GLU A 30 -10.40 10.38 -7.91
N LEU A 31 -10.50 9.28 -7.17
CA LEU A 31 -11.42 9.15 -6.04
C LEU A 31 -11.12 10.16 -4.93
N ALA A 32 -9.84 10.35 -4.60
CA ALA A 32 -9.41 11.32 -3.61
C ALA A 32 -9.66 12.76 -4.06
N ASP A 33 -9.29 13.11 -5.28
CA ASP A 33 -9.49 14.45 -5.86
C ASP A 33 -10.98 14.80 -5.93
N ASN A 34 -11.83 13.86 -6.34
CA ASN A 34 -13.28 14.04 -6.33
C ASN A 34 -13.83 14.24 -4.91
N ALA A 35 -13.32 13.50 -3.92
CA ALA A 35 -13.76 13.66 -2.54
C ALA A 35 -13.35 15.03 -1.97
N ILE A 36 -12.15 15.51 -2.30
CA ILE A 36 -11.69 16.87 -1.96
C ILE A 36 -12.59 17.92 -2.62
N ALA A 37 -12.86 17.80 -3.92
CA ALA A 37 -13.71 18.74 -4.66
C ALA A 37 -15.15 18.80 -4.10
N GLN A 38 -15.63 17.69 -3.53
CA GLN A 38 -16.94 17.59 -2.89
C GLN A 38 -16.92 17.97 -1.39
N ASN A 39 -15.80 18.46 -0.85
CA ASN A 39 -15.61 18.76 0.57
C ASN A 39 -15.90 17.58 1.52
N LYS A 40 -15.69 16.34 1.06
CA LYS A 40 -15.87 15.12 1.87
C LYS A 40 -14.67 14.83 2.78
N ILE A 41 -13.51 15.38 2.45
CA ILE A 41 -12.26 15.29 3.19
C ILE A 41 -11.40 16.50 2.82
N ALA A 42 -10.65 17.07 3.76
CA ALA A 42 -9.73 18.16 3.45
C ALA A 42 -8.45 17.61 2.83
N THR A 43 -7.83 18.33 1.89
CA THR A 43 -6.52 17.96 1.36
C THR A 43 -5.48 17.81 2.48
N ALA A 44 -5.57 18.63 3.53
CA ALA A 44 -4.68 18.55 4.69
C ALA A 44 -4.77 17.20 5.44
N ASP A 45 -5.94 16.54 5.44
CA ASP A 45 -6.14 15.27 6.16
C ASP A 45 -5.31 14.15 5.53
N PHE A 46 -5.12 14.15 4.20
CA PHE A 46 -4.19 13.22 3.54
C PHE A 46 -2.74 13.40 4.02
N PHE A 47 -2.39 14.63 4.36
CA PHE A 47 -1.05 15.00 4.80
C PHE A 47 -0.91 15.08 6.32
N ASP A 48 -1.91 14.61 7.07
CA ASP A 48 -1.79 14.46 8.50
C ASP A 48 -0.71 13.41 8.81
N ARG A 49 0.23 13.81 9.69
CA ARG A 49 1.33 12.97 10.18
C ARG A 49 1.30 12.85 11.71
N HIS A 50 0.23 13.31 12.36
CA HIS A 50 -0.04 13.05 13.77
C HIS A 50 -0.54 11.62 13.94
N TYR A 51 0.37 10.64 13.83
CA TYR A 51 0.06 9.23 14.06
C TYR A 51 -0.38 9.02 15.51
N GLN A 52 -1.69 8.89 15.73
CA GLN A 52 -2.27 8.65 17.05
C GLN A 52 -2.28 7.14 17.32
N PRO A 53 -1.57 6.65 18.36
CA PRO A 53 -1.55 5.22 18.65
C PRO A 53 -2.95 4.72 19.01
N ILE A 54 -3.31 3.55 18.49
CA ILE A 54 -4.55 2.86 18.82
C ILE A 54 -4.29 2.08 20.12
N HIS A 55 -4.91 2.55 21.21
CA HIS A 55 -4.75 1.93 22.52
C HIS A 55 -5.13 0.45 22.49
N GLY A 56 -4.25 -0.40 23.03
CA GLY A 56 -4.46 -1.86 23.08
C GLY A 56 -4.08 -2.60 21.79
N SER A 57 -3.57 -1.92 20.77
CA SER A 57 -2.99 -2.60 19.59
C SER A 57 -1.62 -3.20 19.91
N ASN A 58 -1.44 -4.47 19.54
CA ASN A 58 -0.15 -5.14 19.61
C ASN A 58 -0.03 -6.17 18.47
N PRO A 59 0.71 -5.89 17.37
CA PRO A 59 1.64 -4.77 17.20
C PRO A 59 1.01 -3.37 17.17
N GLU A 60 1.82 -2.35 17.46
CA GLU A 60 1.36 -0.96 17.50
C GLU A 60 0.80 -0.51 16.15
N CYS A 61 -0.40 0.05 16.19
CA CYS A 61 -1.12 0.60 15.05
C CYS A 61 -1.49 2.06 15.34
N PHE A 62 -1.61 2.85 14.29
CA PHE A 62 -1.87 4.28 14.38
C PHE A 62 -3.03 4.70 13.46
N THR A 63 -3.80 5.68 13.93
CA THR A 63 -4.80 6.38 13.13
C THR A 63 -4.35 7.80 12.81
N THR A 64 -4.91 8.37 11.75
CA THR A 64 -4.73 9.78 11.32
C THR A 64 -6.08 10.33 10.87
N ALA A 65 -6.16 11.62 10.54
CA ALA A 65 -7.35 12.22 9.95
C ALA A 65 -7.82 11.52 8.65
N LEU A 66 -6.89 10.91 7.89
CA LEU A 66 -7.19 10.17 6.67
C LEU A 66 -7.88 8.82 6.91
N THR A 67 -7.65 8.18 8.06
CA THR A 67 -8.01 6.77 8.30
C THR A 67 -9.49 6.45 8.05
N PRO A 68 -10.48 7.22 8.55
CA PRO A 68 -11.90 6.90 8.30
C PRO A 68 -12.27 6.97 6.81
N TRP A 69 -11.72 7.94 6.08
CA TRP A 69 -11.97 8.07 4.65
C TRP A 69 -11.30 6.96 3.86
N ALA A 70 -10.06 6.59 4.21
CA ALA A 70 -9.34 5.51 3.57
C ALA A 70 -10.04 4.16 3.76
N ASP A 71 -10.56 3.88 4.97
CA ASP A 71 -11.37 2.67 5.22
C ASP A 71 -12.61 2.60 4.34
N ALA A 72 -13.30 3.73 4.14
CA ALA A 72 -14.52 3.75 3.33
C ALA A 72 -14.26 3.72 1.80
N ASN A 73 -13.13 4.25 1.34
CA ASN A 73 -12.91 4.55 -0.08
C ASN A 73 -11.74 3.80 -0.70
N TRP A 74 -10.62 3.65 0.02
CA TRP A 74 -9.43 2.97 -0.48
C TRP A 74 -9.41 1.48 -0.17
N GLN A 75 -9.96 1.02 0.96
CA GLN A 75 -10.03 -0.42 1.25
C GLN A 75 -10.78 -1.22 0.16
N PRO A 76 -11.95 -0.78 -0.35
CA PRO A 76 -12.62 -1.48 -1.44
C PRO A 76 -11.78 -1.55 -2.74
N VAL A 77 -10.98 -0.52 -3.01
CA VAL A 77 -10.04 -0.51 -4.14
C VAL A 77 -8.94 -1.57 -3.94
N LEU A 78 -8.35 -1.63 -2.74
CA LEU A 78 -7.34 -2.64 -2.42
C LEU A 78 -7.89 -4.08 -2.53
N ASP A 79 -9.12 -4.30 -2.08
CA ASP A 79 -9.78 -5.61 -2.17
C ASP A 79 -10.06 -5.98 -3.64
N ALA A 80 -10.52 -5.03 -4.45
CA ALA A 80 -10.75 -5.25 -5.89
C ALA A 80 -9.45 -5.56 -6.64
N ILE A 81 -8.36 -4.86 -6.32
CA ILE A 81 -7.03 -5.11 -6.90
C ILE A 81 -6.61 -6.56 -6.66
N VAL A 82 -6.67 -7.03 -5.41
CA VAL A 82 -6.22 -8.40 -5.09
C VAL A 82 -7.16 -9.47 -5.64
N ALA A 83 -8.46 -9.18 -5.76
CA ALA A 83 -9.39 -10.11 -6.40
C ALA A 83 -9.22 -10.21 -7.93
N SER A 84 -8.58 -9.22 -8.57
CA SER A 84 -8.50 -9.14 -10.03
C SER A 84 -7.52 -10.11 -10.68
N ASP A 85 -6.48 -10.55 -9.96
CA ASP A 85 -5.43 -11.41 -10.48
C ASP A 85 -4.85 -12.30 -9.38
N SER A 86 -4.91 -13.62 -9.58
CA SER A 86 -4.41 -14.63 -8.64
C SER A 86 -2.91 -14.50 -8.30
N ARG A 87 -2.14 -13.80 -9.13
CA ARG A 87 -0.72 -13.50 -8.89
C ARG A 87 -0.54 -12.47 -7.78
N ILE A 88 -1.52 -11.59 -7.58
CA ILE A 88 -1.46 -10.52 -6.59
C ILE A 88 -1.85 -11.08 -5.23
N GLY A 89 -0.95 -10.98 -4.26
CA GLY A 89 -1.22 -11.39 -2.88
C GLY A 89 -1.42 -10.24 -1.90
N SER A 90 -1.03 -9.03 -2.29
CA SER A 90 -1.25 -7.85 -1.45
C SER A 90 -1.26 -6.56 -2.27
N ALA A 91 -2.12 -5.63 -1.86
CA ALA A 91 -2.12 -4.25 -2.31
C ALA A 91 -2.29 -3.33 -1.09
N VAL A 92 -1.51 -2.25 -1.01
CA VAL A 92 -1.57 -1.28 0.09
C VAL A 92 -1.27 0.13 -0.40
N PHE A 93 -1.97 1.12 0.16
CA PHE A 93 -1.58 2.52 0.07
C PHE A 93 -0.69 2.85 1.26
N VAL A 94 0.47 3.45 0.99
CA VAL A 94 1.49 3.74 2.00
C VAL A 94 1.95 5.19 1.85
N ASP A 95 1.93 5.94 2.94
CA ASP A 95 2.47 7.30 2.94
C ASP A 95 4.01 7.31 2.87
N GLU A 96 4.60 8.51 2.71
CA GLU A 96 6.06 8.67 2.63
C GLU A 96 6.85 8.18 3.85
N ASN A 97 6.20 8.00 5.01
CA ASN A 97 6.82 7.51 6.24
C ASN A 97 6.58 6.01 6.47
N GLY A 98 5.85 5.34 5.57
CA GLY A 98 5.55 3.92 5.68
C GLY A 98 4.24 3.62 6.42
N HIS A 99 3.40 4.62 6.72
CA HIS A 99 2.10 4.42 7.38
C HIS A 99 1.04 3.96 6.39
N LEU A 100 0.23 2.98 6.82
CA LEU A 100 -0.88 2.42 6.07
C LEU A 100 -2.19 2.93 6.67
N PRO A 101 -2.83 3.99 6.12
CA PRO A 101 -4.05 4.54 6.70
C PRO A 101 -5.20 3.52 6.71
N THR A 102 -5.17 2.55 5.79
CA THR A 102 -6.04 1.38 5.74
C THR A 102 -5.26 0.16 5.20
N HIS A 103 -5.91 -0.99 5.17
CA HIS A 103 -5.40 -2.20 4.51
C HIS A 103 -6.57 -2.95 3.88
N MET A 104 -6.27 -3.87 2.95
CA MET A 104 -7.19 -4.90 2.46
C MET A 104 -7.99 -5.56 3.60
N SER A 105 -9.26 -5.89 3.38
CA SER A 105 -10.18 -6.47 4.37
C SER A 105 -9.67 -7.75 5.02
N LEU A 106 -8.82 -8.52 4.33
CA LEU A 106 -8.16 -9.71 4.88
C LEU A 106 -7.22 -9.37 6.05
N TYR A 107 -6.51 -8.25 5.97
CA TYR A 107 -5.47 -7.82 6.91
C TYR A 107 -5.84 -6.55 7.70
N ALA A 108 -7.10 -6.13 7.64
CA ALA A 108 -7.66 -5.03 8.41
C ALA A 108 -8.63 -5.53 9.50
N LYS A 109 -8.36 -6.70 10.08
CA LYS A 109 -9.17 -7.23 11.19
C LYS A 109 -9.01 -6.35 12.43
N PRO A 110 -10.06 -6.22 13.25
CA PRO A 110 -9.94 -5.53 14.53
C PRO A 110 -8.96 -6.30 15.43
N PRO A 111 -8.19 -5.62 16.29
CA PRO A 111 -7.32 -6.27 17.27
C PRO A 111 -8.11 -7.28 18.11
N SER A 112 -7.59 -8.50 18.18
CA SER A 112 -8.18 -9.59 18.95
C SER A 112 -7.54 -9.73 20.34
N GLY A 113 -6.37 -9.13 20.55
CA GLY A 113 -5.56 -9.29 21.76
C GLY A 113 -4.59 -10.48 21.70
N ASP A 114 -4.72 -11.35 20.70
CA ASP A 114 -3.70 -12.34 20.37
C ASP A 114 -2.66 -11.72 19.42
N VAL A 115 -1.44 -11.55 19.93
CA VAL A 115 -0.32 -10.93 19.20
C VAL A 115 0.02 -11.70 17.92
N ALA A 116 -0.07 -13.04 17.93
CA ALA A 116 0.23 -13.84 16.74
C ALA A 116 -0.83 -13.59 15.65
N HIS A 117 -2.11 -13.59 16.04
CA HIS A 117 -3.22 -13.26 15.14
C HIS A 117 -3.11 -11.81 14.62
N ASP A 118 -2.90 -10.85 15.52
CA ASP A 118 -2.91 -9.43 15.19
C ASP A 118 -1.70 -9.04 14.30
N THR A 119 -0.54 -9.67 14.52
CA THR A 119 0.61 -9.55 13.63
C THR A 119 0.27 -9.98 12.20
N LEU A 120 -0.56 -11.01 12.03
CA LEU A 120 -0.94 -11.54 10.74
C LEU A 120 -2.08 -10.76 10.09
N TYR A 121 -3.14 -10.44 10.83
CA TYR A 121 -4.41 -9.99 10.27
C TYR A 121 -4.88 -8.60 10.70
N SER A 122 -4.22 -7.98 11.67
CA SER A 122 -4.57 -6.65 12.20
C SER A 122 -3.47 -5.64 11.84
N ARG A 123 -3.32 -5.39 10.52
CA ARG A 123 -2.21 -4.59 9.96
C ARG A 123 -2.59 -3.18 9.54
N LYS A 124 -3.88 -2.82 9.62
CA LYS A 124 -4.34 -1.45 9.39
C LYS A 124 -3.66 -0.50 10.38
N GLY A 125 -3.18 0.65 9.89
CA GLY A 125 -2.55 1.66 10.72
C GLY A 125 -1.11 1.36 11.10
N ARG A 126 -0.53 0.23 10.67
CA ARG A 126 0.88 -0.07 10.93
C ARG A 126 1.79 0.86 10.14
N ILE A 127 2.99 1.09 10.69
CA ILE A 127 4.08 1.78 10.01
C ILE A 127 5.11 0.73 9.60
N PHE A 128 5.23 0.46 8.29
CA PHE A 128 6.23 -0.43 7.71
C PHE A 128 7.39 0.38 7.12
N ALA A 129 8.16 1.05 7.98
CA ALA A 129 9.31 1.88 7.61
C ALA A 129 10.56 1.05 7.24
N THR A 130 10.40 0.04 6.38
CA THR A 130 11.52 -0.73 5.84
C THR A 130 12.34 0.14 4.88
N PRO A 131 13.65 -0.12 4.68
CA PRO A 131 14.47 0.67 3.76
C PRO A 131 13.91 0.77 2.34
N ILE A 132 13.26 -0.29 1.84
CA ILE A 132 12.66 -0.29 0.50
C ILE A 132 11.39 0.57 0.45
N ASN A 133 10.54 0.54 1.48
CA ASN A 133 9.33 1.35 1.54
C ASN A 133 9.66 2.84 1.68
N LEU A 134 10.64 3.19 2.52
CA LEU A 134 11.11 4.58 2.64
C LEU A 134 11.69 5.08 1.32
N LYS A 135 12.48 4.25 0.63
CA LYS A 135 13.00 4.57 -0.71
C LYS A 135 11.87 4.75 -1.73
N ALA A 136 10.84 3.90 -1.70
CA ALA A 136 9.67 4.01 -2.57
C ALA A 136 8.89 5.32 -2.32
N GLY A 137 8.70 5.66 -1.04
CA GLY A 137 8.04 6.90 -0.61
C GLY A 137 8.72 8.15 -1.17
N GLN A 138 10.06 8.18 -1.10
CA GLN A 138 10.89 9.31 -1.53
C GLN A 138 11.24 9.33 -3.03
N SER A 139 10.94 8.25 -3.76
CA SER A 139 11.28 8.13 -5.18
C SER A 139 10.49 9.12 -6.04
N ARG A 140 11.19 9.78 -6.97
CA ARG A 140 10.61 10.65 -8.01
C ARG A 140 10.41 9.95 -9.36
N ALA A 141 10.73 8.66 -9.44
CA ALA A 141 10.47 7.88 -10.65
C ALA A 141 8.97 7.66 -10.86
N GLU A 142 8.55 7.41 -12.11
CA GLU A 142 7.17 7.07 -12.46
C GLU A 142 6.68 5.81 -11.75
N TYR A 143 7.60 4.88 -11.48
CA TYR A 143 7.39 3.74 -10.60
C TYR A 143 8.74 3.22 -10.11
N MET A 144 8.70 2.38 -9.07
CA MET A 144 9.82 1.57 -8.63
C MET A 144 9.38 0.11 -8.56
N THR A 145 10.28 -0.84 -8.76
CA THR A 145 10.04 -2.24 -8.43
C THR A 145 11.07 -2.80 -7.46
N SER A 146 10.65 -3.81 -6.71
CA SER A 146 11.52 -4.54 -5.80
C SER A 146 11.23 -6.03 -5.89
N VAL A 147 12.18 -6.82 -5.39
CA VAL A 147 12.05 -8.27 -5.25
C VAL A 147 12.57 -8.63 -3.86
N TYR A 148 11.85 -9.52 -3.17
CA TYR A 148 12.20 -9.95 -1.82
C TYR A 148 11.83 -11.42 -1.61
N ARG A 149 12.50 -12.04 -0.65
CA ARG A 149 12.18 -13.40 -0.20
C ARG A 149 11.15 -13.32 0.91
N ARG A 150 10.17 -14.21 0.85
CA ARG A 150 9.22 -14.44 1.93
C ARG A 150 9.31 -15.92 2.31
N ASP A 151 9.51 -16.18 3.59
CA ASP A 151 9.53 -17.54 4.11
C ASP A 151 8.15 -18.19 3.92
N ASP A 152 8.15 -19.44 3.47
CA ASP A 152 6.98 -20.29 3.36
C ASP A 152 6.94 -21.30 4.52
N GLU A 153 5.76 -21.84 4.81
CA GLU A 153 5.54 -22.77 5.93
C GLU A 153 6.35 -24.08 5.79
N ASN A 154 6.79 -24.43 4.57
CA ASN A 154 7.53 -25.66 4.27
C ASN A 154 9.07 -25.53 4.28
N ALA A 155 9.62 -24.51 4.94
CA ALA A 155 11.07 -24.22 4.97
C ALA A 155 11.71 -23.90 3.59
N ASP A 156 10.88 -23.65 2.59
CA ASP A 156 11.25 -23.00 1.33
C ASP A 156 11.01 -21.48 1.41
N TYR A 157 11.48 -20.75 0.40
CA TYR A 157 11.16 -19.33 0.25
C TYR A 157 10.46 -19.09 -1.09
N ILE A 158 9.45 -18.22 -1.06
CA ILE A 158 8.80 -17.73 -2.26
C ILE A 158 9.40 -16.36 -2.60
N VAL A 159 9.71 -16.16 -3.87
CA VAL A 159 10.19 -14.87 -4.37
C VAL A 159 8.99 -14.00 -4.70
N TRP A 160 8.81 -12.96 -3.91
CA TRP A 160 7.80 -11.94 -4.14
C TRP A 160 8.42 -10.75 -4.87
N ARG A 161 7.61 -10.13 -5.72
CA ARG A 161 7.95 -8.88 -6.40
C ARG A 161 6.96 -7.83 -5.96
N SER A 162 7.39 -6.57 -5.96
CA SER A 162 6.49 -5.45 -5.74
C SER A 162 6.69 -4.38 -6.79
N VAL A 163 5.60 -3.70 -7.15
CA VAL A 163 5.61 -2.43 -7.85
C VAL A 163 5.08 -1.35 -6.92
N TYR A 164 5.70 -0.17 -6.97
CA TYR A 164 5.33 1.01 -6.20
C TYR A 164 4.99 2.14 -7.16
N ILE A 165 3.72 2.54 -7.19
CA ILE A 165 3.24 3.63 -8.04
C ILE A 165 3.03 4.89 -7.19
N PRO A 166 3.63 6.03 -7.56
CA PRO A 166 3.33 7.34 -7.01
C PRO A 166 1.84 7.62 -6.77
N ILE A 167 1.51 8.11 -5.57
CA ILE A 167 0.21 8.70 -5.28
C ILE A 167 0.44 10.18 -4.96
N ASN A 168 -0.13 11.04 -5.79
CA ASN A 168 -0.13 12.49 -5.62
C ASN A 168 -1.55 12.95 -5.30
N ILE A 169 -1.69 13.82 -4.31
CA ILE A 169 -2.96 14.39 -3.89
C ILE A 169 -2.83 15.91 -3.96
N GLY A 170 -3.71 16.58 -4.71
CA GLY A 170 -3.62 18.03 -4.91
C GLY A 170 -2.27 18.49 -5.49
N GLY A 171 -1.69 17.70 -6.41
CA GLY A 171 -0.41 17.99 -7.06
C GLY A 171 0.84 17.78 -6.18
N ARG A 172 0.69 17.28 -4.95
CA ARG A 172 1.81 16.97 -4.04
C ARG A 172 1.91 15.47 -3.79
N ARG A 173 3.13 14.96 -3.74
CA ARG A 173 3.43 13.57 -3.35
C ARG A 173 2.86 13.28 -1.96
N TRP A 174 2.01 12.27 -1.86
CA TRP A 174 1.48 11.75 -0.59
C TRP A 174 2.20 10.47 -0.16
N GLY A 175 2.48 9.60 -1.12
CA GLY A 175 2.93 8.24 -0.86
C GLY A 175 2.92 7.39 -2.13
N ASN A 176 2.60 6.12 -2.01
CA ASN A 176 2.51 5.20 -3.13
C ASN A 176 1.43 4.12 -2.93
N LEU A 177 0.95 3.58 -4.04
CA LEU A 177 0.30 2.28 -4.10
C LEU A 177 1.38 1.22 -4.28
N GLN A 178 1.47 0.29 -3.35
CA GLN A 178 2.30 -0.90 -3.47
C GLN A 178 1.42 -2.10 -3.83
N ILE A 179 1.79 -2.83 -4.89
CA ILE A 179 1.20 -4.13 -5.22
C ILE A 179 2.29 -5.18 -5.18
N SER A 180 2.07 -6.23 -4.39
CA SER A 180 2.98 -7.37 -4.24
C SER A 180 2.39 -8.62 -4.88
N TYR A 181 3.20 -9.28 -5.69
CA TYR A 181 2.78 -10.39 -6.53
C TYR A 181 3.85 -11.46 -6.68
N GLN A 182 3.42 -12.62 -7.15
CA GLN A 182 4.26 -13.76 -7.52
C GLN A 182 4.03 -14.11 -9.00
N LEU A 183 5.08 -14.56 -9.68
CA LEU A 183 5.01 -15.05 -11.07
C LEU A 183 5.31 -16.54 -11.11
#